data_AF-A0A3D6BT41-F1
#
_entry.id   AF-A0A3D6BT41-F1
#
_cell.length_a   1.000
_cell.length_b   1.000
_cell.length_c   1.000
_cell.angle_alpha   90.00
_cell.angle_beta   90.00
_cell.angle_gamma   90.00
#
_symmetry.space_group_name_H-M   'P 1'
#
loop_
_entity.id
_entity.type
_entity.pdbx_description
1 polymer ?
#
loop_
_entity_poly.entity_id
_entity_poly.type
_entity_poly.pdbx_seq_one_letter_code
_entity_poly.pdbx_strand_id
1 'polypeptide(L)'
;LEQEFVYVGDAGIVEPSGESKRYGLDLGLRYQITDWLYFDTDATLTHARSVEEPSGEDYIPLAPDFTLTGGLSMNNFKGFSGAIRYRFIDDRPANEDNSIVAEGYFVTDLNLSYEFANNLV
;
A
#
# COMPACT_ATOMS: atom_id res chain seq x y z
N LEU A 1 17.81 6.94 -7.78
CA LEU A 1 17.40 6.85 -9.19
C LEU A 1 18.05 8.02 -9.88
N GLU A 2 18.81 7.76 -10.95
CA GLU A 2 19.54 8.82 -11.69
C GLU A 2 18.60 9.82 -12.38
N GLN A 3 17.35 9.40 -12.64
CA GLN A 3 16.31 10.24 -13.21
C GLN A 3 14.96 9.70 -12.73
N GLU A 4 14.10 10.57 -12.19
CA GLU A 4 12.73 10.23 -11.84
C GLU A 4 11.78 10.76 -12.93
N PHE A 5 10.65 10.09 -13.08
CA PHE A 5 9.65 10.41 -14.10
C PHE A 5 8.34 10.73 -13.39
N VAL A 6 7.89 11.98 -13.52
CA VAL A 6 6.65 12.44 -12.91
C VAL A 6 5.57 12.48 -13.96
N TYR A 7 4.40 11.92 -13.63
CA TYR A 7 3.23 11.98 -14.49
C TYR A 7 2.46 13.28 -14.23
N VAL A 8 2.36 14.13 -15.24
CA VAL A 8 1.60 15.38 -15.19
C VAL A 8 0.18 15.10 -15.66
N GLY A 9 -0.76 14.94 -14.72
CA GLY A 9 -2.15 14.55 -15.01
C GLY A 9 -2.88 15.49 -15.97
N ASP A 10 -2.66 16.80 -15.85
CA ASP A 10 -3.32 17.80 -16.68
C ASP A 10 -2.84 17.80 -18.14
N ALA A 11 -1.55 17.48 -18.35
CA ALA A 11 -0.93 17.44 -19.68
C ALA A 11 -0.94 16.03 -20.29
N GLY A 12 -1.17 14.99 -19.49
CA GLY A 12 -1.13 13.59 -19.92
C GLY A 12 0.26 13.12 -20.35
N ILE A 13 1.31 13.81 -19.92
CA ILE A 13 2.71 13.50 -20.27
C ILE A 13 3.50 13.05 -19.04
N VAL A 14 4.64 12.42 -19.31
CA VAL A 14 5.66 12.12 -18.31
C VAL A 14 6.84 13.04 -18.55
N GLU A 15 7.28 13.74 -17.51
CA GLU A 15 8.45 14.62 -17.58
C GLU A 15 9.60 14.10 -16.71
N PRO A 16 10.86 14.30 -17.14
CA PRO A 16 12.02 14.11 -16.27
C PRO A 16 11.90 15.01 -15.04
N SER A 17 11.96 14.43 -13.85
CA SER A 17 12.32 15.15 -12.62
C SER A 17 13.75 14.80 -12.22
N GLY A 18 14.30 15.61 -11.31
CA GLY A 18 15.67 15.49 -10.82
C GLY A 18 15.98 14.14 -10.15
N GLU A 19 17.23 13.97 -9.73
CA GLU A 19 17.68 12.74 -9.07
C GLU A 19 16.93 12.52 -7.73
N SER A 20 16.54 11.29 -7.43
CA SER A 20 15.92 10.93 -6.15
C SER A 20 16.60 9.75 -5.45
N LYS A 21 16.52 9.68 -4.13
CA LYS A 21 16.99 8.56 -3.32
C LYS A 21 15.84 7.98 -2.52
N ARG A 22 15.69 6.66 -2.60
CA ARG A 22 14.69 5.89 -1.88
C ARG A 22 15.36 4.74 -1.17
N TYR A 23 15.15 4.65 0.12
CA TYR A 23 15.58 3.52 0.95
C TYR A 23 14.47 3.20 1.93
N GLY A 24 14.34 1.93 2.28
CA GLY A 24 13.20 1.47 3.06
C GLY A 24 13.39 0.07 3.61
N LEU A 25 12.42 -0.36 4.38
CA LEU A 25 12.30 -1.69 4.93
C LEU A 25 10.93 -2.26 4.59
N ASP A 26 10.92 -3.50 4.13
CA ASP A 26 9.72 -4.27 3.87
C ASP A 26 9.65 -5.46 4.81
N LEU A 27 8.50 -5.64 5.45
CA LEU A 27 8.20 -6.77 6.32
C LEU A 27 6.92 -7.44 5.85
N GLY A 28 7.03 -8.71 5.46
CA GLY A 28 5.88 -9.53 5.12
C GLY A 28 5.76 -10.73 6.06
N LEU A 29 4.59 -10.92 6.65
CA LEU A 29 4.27 -12.06 7.51
C LEU A 29 3.10 -12.85 6.93
N ARG A 30 3.26 -14.17 6.93
CA ARG A 30 2.30 -15.14 6.42
C ARG A 30 2.19 -16.27 7.41
N TYR A 31 0.98 -16.57 7.87
CA TYR A 31 0.79 -17.55 8.92
C TYR A 31 -0.53 -18.30 8.79
N GLN A 32 -0.44 -19.62 8.71
CA GLN A 32 -1.58 -20.53 8.77
C GLN A 32 -1.93 -20.76 10.25
N ILE A 33 -2.98 -20.10 10.75
CA ILE A 33 -3.36 -20.14 12.17
C ILE A 33 -4.03 -21.48 12.51
N THR A 34 -4.94 -21.93 11.66
CA THR A 34 -5.61 -23.24 11.73
C THR A 34 -5.65 -23.86 10.34
N ASP A 35 -6.21 -25.05 10.19
CA ASP A 35 -6.48 -25.68 8.88
C ASP A 35 -7.45 -24.88 7.98
N TRP A 36 -8.25 -23.97 8.56
CA TRP A 36 -9.25 -23.16 7.84
C TRP A 36 -9.00 -21.65 7.91
N LEU A 37 -8.07 -21.16 8.73
CA LEU A 37 -7.81 -19.72 8.92
C LEU A 37 -6.35 -19.36 8.59
N TYR A 38 -6.18 -18.39 7.71
CA TYR A 38 -4.89 -17.88 7.29
C TYR A 38 -4.79 -16.37 7.49
N PHE A 39 -3.62 -15.90 7.89
CA PHE A 39 -3.30 -14.50 8.11
C PHE A 39 -2.13 -14.09 7.21
N ASP A 40 -2.27 -12.93 6.57
CA ASP A 40 -1.17 -12.27 5.87
C ASP A 40 -1.15 -10.78 6.20
N THR A 41 0.06 -10.23 6.24
CA THR A 41 0.29 -8.80 6.32
C THR A 41 1.60 -8.41 5.68
N ASP A 42 1.62 -7.25 5.06
CA ASP A 42 2.78 -6.60 4.46
C ASP A 42 2.83 -5.16 4.93
N ALA A 43 3.98 -4.78 5.49
CA ALA A 43 4.28 -3.45 5.98
C ALA A 43 5.52 -2.91 5.26
N THR A 44 5.42 -1.70 4.73
CA THR A 44 6.51 -1.04 4.00
C THR A 44 6.78 0.30 4.66
N LEU A 45 8.03 0.51 5.06
CA LEU A 45 8.57 1.78 5.54
C LEU A 45 9.50 2.33 4.48
N THR A 46 9.25 3.54 4.00
CA THR A 46 10.05 4.17 2.95
C THR A 46 10.49 5.55 3.37
N HIS A 47 11.75 5.87 3.11
CA HIS A 47 12.24 7.23 3.11
C HIS A 47 12.65 7.60 1.69
N ALA A 48 11.93 8.54 1.10
CA ALA A 48 12.08 8.98 -0.28
C ALA A 48 12.30 10.49 -0.33
N ARG A 49 13.41 10.93 -0.95
CA ARG A 49 13.76 12.34 -1.10
C ARG A 49 14.41 12.65 -2.45
N SER A 50 14.15 13.85 -2.96
CA SER A 50 14.90 14.44 -4.07
C SER A 50 16.32 14.79 -3.61
N VAL A 51 17.32 14.63 -4.48
CA VAL A 51 18.74 14.79 -4.11
C VAL A 51 19.26 16.19 -4.41
N GLU A 52 18.71 16.84 -5.44
CA GLU A 52 19.17 18.13 -5.94
C GLU A 52 18.44 19.32 -5.30
N GLU A 53 17.34 19.05 -4.59
CA GLU A 53 16.51 20.08 -3.98
C GLU A 53 17.03 20.52 -2.59
N PRO A 54 16.77 21.77 -2.18
CA PRO A 54 17.05 22.23 -0.83
C PRO A 54 16.34 21.38 0.23
N SER A 55 16.97 21.24 1.40
CA SER A 55 16.33 20.57 2.53
C SER A 55 15.03 21.27 2.91
N GLY A 56 13.94 20.50 2.99
CA GLY A 56 12.60 21.01 3.26
C GLY A 56 11.75 21.21 2.01
N GLU A 57 12.36 21.16 0.82
CA GLU A 57 11.70 21.12 -0.50
C GLU A 57 12.05 19.82 -1.26
N ASP A 58 12.59 18.83 -0.54
CA ASP A 58 13.11 17.58 -1.09
C ASP A 58 12.13 16.41 -0.95
N TYR A 59 10.86 16.64 -0.62
CA TYR A 59 9.86 15.58 -0.56
C TYR A 59 9.49 15.10 -1.96
N ILE A 60 9.19 13.81 -2.09
CA ILE A 60 8.60 13.28 -3.32
C ILE A 60 7.08 13.28 -3.17
N PRO A 61 6.34 14.04 -4.00
CA PRO A 61 4.89 14.10 -3.90
C PRO A 61 4.23 12.73 -3.99
N LEU A 62 3.23 12.51 -3.15
CA LEU A 62 2.40 11.32 -3.04
C LEU A 62 3.17 10.02 -2.74
N ALA A 63 4.44 10.10 -2.32
CA ALA A 63 5.21 8.96 -1.84
C ALA A 63 4.94 8.74 -0.34
N PRO A 64 4.16 7.70 0.05
CA PRO A 64 3.94 7.39 1.47
C PRO A 64 5.22 6.89 2.12
N ASP A 65 5.44 7.24 3.38
CA ASP A 65 6.54 6.74 4.19
C ASP A 65 6.15 5.47 4.96
N PHE A 66 4.86 5.19 5.15
CA PHE A 66 4.37 3.94 5.70
C PHE A 66 3.10 3.43 5.02
N THR A 67 3.14 2.17 4.58
CA THR A 67 1.94 1.45 4.14
C THR A 67 1.81 0.13 4.87
N LEU A 68 0.57 -0.29 5.08
CA LEU A 68 0.26 -1.55 5.74
C LEU A 68 -0.95 -2.19 5.07
N THR A 69 -0.78 -3.42 4.60
CA THR A 69 -1.83 -4.22 3.96
C THR A 69 -1.89 -5.59 4.60
N GLY A 70 -3.02 -6.27 4.44
CA GLY A 70 -3.14 -7.64 4.92
C GLY A 70 -4.59 -8.06 5.12
N GLY A 71 -4.77 -9.15 5.84
CA GLY A 71 -6.10 -9.64 6.16
C GLY A 71 -6.12 -11.02 6.77
N LEU A 72 -7.35 -11.49 7.00
CA LEU A 72 -7.64 -12.86 7.38
C LEU A 72 -8.46 -13.50 6.27
N SER A 73 -8.10 -14.71 5.88
CA SER A 73 -8.88 -15.54 4.98
C SER A 73 -9.34 -16.81 5.69
N MET A 74 -10.61 -17.13 5.49
CA MET A 74 -11.28 -18.30 6.00
C MET A 74 -11.64 -19.20 4.82
N ASN A 75 -11.28 -20.47 4.89
CA ASN A 75 -11.58 -21.45 3.86
C ASN A 75 -12.36 -22.64 4.43
N ASN A 76 -13.57 -22.85 3.90
CA ASN A 76 -14.45 -23.97 4.18
C ASN A 76 -14.63 -24.29 5.68
N PHE A 77 -14.73 -23.25 6.51
CA PHE A 77 -15.08 -23.44 7.91
C PHE A 77 -16.57 -23.72 8.02
N LYS A 78 -16.93 -25.01 8.14
CA LYS A 78 -18.33 -25.47 8.21
C LYS A 78 -19.17 -24.98 7.01
N GLY A 79 -18.60 -25.01 5.81
CA GLY A 79 -19.24 -24.54 4.58
C GLY A 79 -19.11 -23.04 4.32
N PHE A 80 -18.49 -22.25 5.21
CA PHE A 80 -18.21 -20.84 4.96
C PHE A 80 -16.79 -20.62 4.45
N SER A 81 -16.67 -19.76 3.44
CA SER A 81 -15.40 -19.21 2.98
C SER A 81 -15.51 -17.70 2.88
N GLY A 82 -14.40 -16.99 3.03
CA GLY A 82 -14.42 -15.55 2.94
C GLY A 82 -13.11 -14.93 3.36
N ALA A 83 -13.05 -13.60 3.32
CA ALA A 83 -11.89 -12.86 3.76
C ALA A 83 -12.28 -11.46 4.22
N ILE A 84 -11.53 -10.95 5.18
CA ILE A 84 -11.46 -9.53 5.50
C ILE A 84 -10.06 -9.05 5.13
N ARG A 85 -9.98 -7.99 4.33
CA ARG A 85 -8.72 -7.36 3.91
C ARG A 85 -8.70 -5.94 4.43
N TYR A 86 -7.53 -5.46 4.81
CA TYR A 86 -7.29 -4.06 5.17
C TYR A 86 -6.17 -3.47 4.34
N ARG A 87 -6.26 -2.15 4.12
CA ARG A 87 -5.21 -1.31 3.53
C ARG A 87 -5.14 -0.01 4.29
N PHE A 88 -3.95 0.33 4.74
CA PHE A 88 -3.58 1.58 5.35
C PHE A 88 -2.51 2.26 4.50
N ILE A 89 -2.70 3.55 4.27
CA ILE A 89 -1.69 4.46 3.74
C ILE A 89 -1.70 5.68 4.66
N ASP A 90 -0.52 6.14 5.08
CA ASP A 90 -0.38 7.32 5.92
C ASP A 90 -0.54 8.64 5.16
N ASP A 91 -0.52 9.71 5.95
CA ASP A 91 -0.40 11.08 5.47
C ASP A 91 0.91 11.22 4.71
N ARG A 92 0.87 11.90 3.57
CA ARG A 92 2.06 12.09 2.74
C ARG A 92 2.05 13.45 2.05
N PRO A 93 3.21 13.99 1.69
CA PRO A 93 3.29 15.26 0.96
C PRO A 93 2.49 15.17 -0.34
N ALA A 94 1.66 16.17 -0.62
CA ALA A 94 1.03 16.34 -1.93
C ALA A 94 1.90 17.19 -2.87
N ASN A 95 2.95 17.84 -2.34
CA ASN A 95 3.94 18.65 -3.02
C ASN A 95 5.33 18.52 -2.36
N GLU A 96 6.33 19.11 -3.00
CA GLU A 96 7.76 18.96 -2.70
C GLU A 96 8.20 19.60 -1.38
N ASP A 97 7.47 20.62 -0.91
CA ASP A 97 7.72 21.32 0.36
C ASP A 97 6.84 20.83 1.52
N ASN A 98 5.98 19.84 1.26
CA ASN A 98 5.01 19.31 2.22
C ASN A 98 4.09 20.37 2.85
N SER A 99 3.86 21.50 2.16
CA SER A 99 2.90 22.53 2.60
C SER A 99 1.45 22.09 2.36
N ILE A 100 1.23 21.13 1.44
CA ILE A 100 -0.04 20.46 1.22
C ILE A 100 0.15 18.99 1.58
N VAL A 101 -0.71 18.47 2.45
CA VAL A 101 -0.68 17.07 2.89
C VAL A 101 -1.86 16.33 2.29
N ALA A 102 -1.59 15.21 1.62
CA ALA A 102 -2.61 14.24 1.25
C ALA A 102 -2.90 13.35 2.45
N GLU A 103 -4.11 13.48 3.02
CA GLU A 103 -4.53 12.69 4.18
C GLU A 103 -4.49 11.18 3.87
N GLY A 104 -3.97 10.43 4.82
CA GLY A 104 -3.97 8.99 4.85
C GLY A 104 -5.36 8.41 5.00
N TYR A 105 -5.47 7.10 4.82
CA TYR A 105 -6.74 6.40 4.92
C TYR A 105 -6.56 4.95 5.32
N PHE A 106 -7.62 4.41 5.92
CA PHE A 106 -7.75 3.00 6.23
C PHE A 106 -9.02 2.45 5.56
N VAL A 107 -8.84 1.49 4.66
CA VAL A 107 -9.94 0.84 3.93
C VAL A 107 -10.00 -0.63 4.32
N THR A 108 -11.22 -1.16 4.42
CA THR A 108 -11.47 -2.57 4.73
C THR A 108 -12.47 -3.14 3.75
N ASP A 109 -12.15 -4.31 3.21
CA ASP A 109 -12.99 -5.06 2.28
C ASP A 109 -13.37 -6.41 2.91
N LEU A 110 -14.64 -6.80 2.78
CA LEU A 110 -15.16 -8.07 3.29
C LEU A 110 -15.85 -8.85 2.16
N ASN A 111 -15.52 -10.13 2.04
CA ASN A 111 -16.30 -11.09 1.25
C ASN A 111 -16.65 -12.32 2.09
N LEU A 112 -17.80 -12.92 1.78
CA LEU A 112 -18.30 -14.13 2.44
C LEU A 112 -19.11 -14.95 1.44
N SER A 113 -18.89 -16.26 1.44
CA SER A 113 -19.63 -17.26 0.69
C SER A 113 -20.00 -18.44 1.58
N TYR A 114 -21.06 -19.14 1.21
CA TYR A 114 -21.53 -20.34 1.89
C TYR A 114 -21.89 -21.44 0.88
N GLU A 115 -21.44 -22.66 1.16
CA GLU A 115 -21.71 -23.85 0.35
C GLU A 115 -23.01 -24.54 0.81
N PHE A 116 -24.04 -24.50 -0.02
CA PHE A 116 -25.36 -25.05 0.30
C PHE A 116 -25.50 -26.56 0.03
N ALA A 117 -24.62 -27.14 -0.79
CA ALA A 117 -24.58 -28.56 -1.10
C ALA A 117 -23.15 -28.96 -1.50
N ASN A 118 -22.65 -30.07 -0.96
CA ASN A 118 -21.26 -30.54 -1.09
C ASN A 118 -20.75 -30.86 -2.52
N ASN A 119 -21.49 -30.51 -3.59
CA ASN A 119 -21.23 -30.96 -4.97
C ASN A 119 -21.91 -30.08 -6.04
N LEU A 120 -21.57 -28.80 -6.16
CA LEU A 120 -21.80 -28.08 -7.42
C LEU A 120 -20.45 -27.89 -8.10
N VAL A 121 -20.21 -28.77 -9.09
CA VAL A 121 -19.09 -28.74 -10.05
C VAL A 121 -19.02 -27.40 -10.75
#